data_AF-A0A1S6EUB1-F1
#
_entry.id   AF-A0A1S6EUB1-F1
#
_cell.length_a   1.000
_cell.length_b   1.000
_cell.length_c   1.000
_cell.angle_alpha   90.00
_cell.angle_beta   90.00
_cell.angle_gamma   90.00
#
_symmetry.space_group_name_H-M   'P 1'
#
loop_
_entity.id
_entity.type
_entity.pdbx_description
1 polymer ?
#
loop_
_entity_poly.entity_id
_entity_poly.type
_entity_poly.pdbx_seq_one_letter_code
_entity_poly.pdbx_strand_id
1 'polypeptide(L)'
;MEPNPPAPIEPTPTHAASQARLQRQRDAFDALTPSLVAVGDDDFDDQVAGDPGVVVVQFFAAWCGPCHKAAAALEPVAAAGRRVLKLDCEQATATAARFCIGSYPKILLFQRGRLKAIYDGPRQSSAIESWIAQRARGLRSPT
;
A
#
# COMPACT_ATOMS: atom_id res chain seq x y z
N MET A 1 -48.31 16.08 2.50
CA MET A 1 -47.83 16.26 1.12
C MET A 1 -46.32 16.24 1.22
N GLU A 2 -45.73 15.03 1.23
CA GLU A 2 -44.31 14.83 1.48
C GLU A 2 -43.56 14.95 0.14
N PRO A 3 -42.45 15.70 0.05
CA PRO A 3 -41.73 15.83 -1.21
C PRO A 3 -41.08 14.49 -1.57
N ASN A 4 -41.28 14.08 -2.82
CA ASN A 4 -40.67 12.88 -3.39
C ASN A 4 -39.14 13.02 -3.37
N PRO A 5 -38.36 12.05 -2.83
CA PRO A 5 -36.90 12.12 -2.86
C PRO A 5 -36.39 12.14 -4.32
N PRO A 6 -35.30 12.87 -4.61
CA PRO A 6 -34.71 12.87 -5.95
C PRO A 6 -34.24 11.47 -6.32
N ALA A 7 -34.48 11.07 -7.57
CA ALA A 7 -34.02 9.80 -8.10
C ALA A 7 -32.47 9.70 -8.02
N PRO A 8 -31.92 8.50 -7.80
CA PRO A 8 -30.47 8.30 -7.80
C PRO A 8 -29.90 8.68 -9.18
N ILE A 9 -28.88 9.54 -9.17
CA ILE A 9 -28.18 10.00 -10.36
C ILE A 9 -27.36 8.84 -10.94
N GLU A 10 -27.78 8.31 -12.09
CA GLU A 10 -27.03 7.27 -12.78
C GLU A 10 -25.72 7.82 -13.36
N PRO A 11 -24.59 7.07 -13.27
CA PRO A 11 -23.30 7.53 -13.78
C PRO A 11 -23.34 7.66 -15.31
N THR A 12 -22.85 8.78 -15.83
CA THR A 12 -22.76 8.99 -17.28
C THR A 12 -21.78 8.02 -17.95
N PRO A 13 -21.94 7.70 -19.26
CA PRO A 13 -21.14 6.68 -19.95
C PRO A 13 -19.62 6.89 -19.87
N THR A 14 -19.18 8.15 -19.84
CA THR A 14 -17.77 8.53 -19.70
C THR A 14 -17.20 8.18 -18.32
N HIS A 15 -17.98 8.32 -17.25
CA HIS A 15 -17.58 7.96 -15.89
C HIS A 15 -17.51 6.44 -15.71
N ALA A 16 -18.46 5.70 -16.30
CA ALA A 16 -18.40 4.23 -16.26
C ALA A 16 -17.14 3.69 -16.97
N ALA A 17 -16.79 4.25 -18.13
CA ALA A 17 -15.59 3.85 -18.87
C ALA A 17 -14.28 4.18 -18.13
N SER A 18 -14.22 5.31 -17.41
CA SER A 18 -13.05 5.67 -16.61
C SER A 18 -12.88 4.75 -15.41
N GLN A 19 -13.97 4.41 -14.72
CA GLN A 19 -13.94 3.45 -13.61
C GLN A 19 -13.48 2.06 -14.05
N ALA A 20 -13.96 1.57 -15.20
CA ALA A 20 -13.51 0.29 -15.75
C ALA A 20 -12.02 0.29 -16.15
N ARG A 21 -11.42 1.45 -16.49
CA ARG A 21 -9.98 1.56 -16.71
C ARG A 21 -9.20 1.46 -15.39
N LEU A 22 -9.63 2.18 -14.36
CA LEU A 22 -8.98 2.15 -13.05
C LEU A 22 -9.05 0.75 -12.42
N GLN A 23 -10.19 0.07 -12.54
CA GLN A 23 -10.34 -1.29 -12.03
C GLN A 23 -9.33 -2.25 -12.69
N ARG A 24 -9.21 -2.21 -14.02
CA ARG A 24 -8.22 -3.04 -14.73
C ARG A 24 -6.78 -2.74 -14.32
N GLN A 25 -6.47 -1.49 -13.98
CA GLN A 25 -5.14 -1.13 -13.48
C GLN A 25 -4.88 -1.70 -12.09
N ARG A 26 -5.91 -1.72 -11.21
CA ARG A 26 -5.83 -2.36 -9.88
C ARG A 26 -5.65 -3.87 -10.01
N ASP A 27 -6.48 -4.52 -10.81
CA ASP A 27 -6.38 -5.97 -11.06
C ASP A 27 -4.99 -6.35 -11.59
N ALA A 28 -4.43 -5.54 -12.49
CA ALA A 28 -3.07 -5.74 -13.00
C ALA A 28 -1.98 -5.55 -11.93
N PHE A 29 -2.15 -4.56 -11.03
CA PHE A 29 -1.23 -4.36 -9.91
C PHE A 29 -1.32 -5.51 -8.90
N ASP A 30 -2.51 -6.04 -8.67
CA ASP A 30 -2.72 -7.21 -7.80
C ASP A 30 -2.11 -8.47 -8.38
N ALA A 31 -2.28 -8.71 -9.68
CA ALA A 31 -1.63 -9.81 -10.38
C ALA A 31 -0.10 -9.70 -10.38
N LEU A 32 0.46 -8.49 -10.38
CA LEU A 32 1.90 -8.24 -10.26
C LEU A 32 2.44 -8.53 -8.84
N THR A 33 1.58 -8.45 -7.82
CA THR A 33 1.99 -8.48 -6.41
C THR A 33 1.23 -9.52 -5.57
N PRO A 34 1.24 -10.81 -5.94
CA PRO A 34 0.47 -11.83 -5.23
C PRO A 34 0.96 -12.09 -3.80
N SER A 35 2.23 -11.78 -3.48
CA SER A 35 2.77 -11.98 -2.13
C SER A 35 2.58 -10.77 -1.21
N LEU A 36 2.18 -9.61 -1.73
CA LEU A 36 1.88 -8.42 -0.93
C LEU A 36 0.43 -8.46 -0.46
N VAL A 37 0.21 -8.18 0.82
CA VAL A 37 -1.14 -8.12 1.40
C VAL A 37 -1.76 -6.75 1.13
N ALA A 38 -2.91 -6.73 0.47
CA ALA A 38 -3.70 -5.51 0.29
C ALA A 38 -4.31 -5.08 1.62
N VAL A 39 -4.21 -3.80 1.94
CA VAL A 39 -4.81 -3.18 3.13
C VAL A 39 -5.49 -1.86 2.77
N GLY A 40 -6.53 -1.51 3.50
CA GLY A 40 -7.34 -0.32 3.33
C GLY A 40 -7.44 0.52 4.60
N ASP A 41 -8.32 1.52 4.58
CA ASP A 41 -8.53 2.40 5.74
C ASP A 41 -9.03 1.65 6.98
N ASP A 42 -9.82 0.58 6.79
CA ASP A 42 -10.48 -0.14 7.88
C ASP A 42 -9.58 -1.13 8.62
N ASP A 43 -8.51 -1.62 7.99
CA ASP A 43 -7.67 -2.67 8.55
C ASP A 43 -6.18 -2.29 8.67
N PHE A 44 -5.76 -1.13 8.14
CA PHE A 44 -4.34 -0.75 8.13
C PHE A 44 -3.71 -0.81 9.53
N ASP A 45 -4.35 -0.22 10.55
CA ASP A 45 -3.77 -0.11 11.88
C ASP A 45 -3.55 -1.48 12.53
N ASP A 46 -4.51 -2.39 12.38
CA ASP A 46 -4.40 -3.76 12.87
C ASP A 46 -3.30 -4.52 12.13
N GLN A 47 -3.17 -4.32 10.82
CA GLN A 47 -2.17 -4.98 9.98
C GLN A 47 -0.74 -4.54 10.31
N VAL A 48 -0.53 -3.26 10.67
CA VAL A 48 0.81 -2.75 11.05
C VAL A 48 1.13 -2.93 12.54
N ALA A 49 0.11 -3.08 13.40
CA ALA A 49 0.28 -3.29 14.83
C ALA A 49 0.38 -4.77 15.23
N GLY A 50 -0.30 -5.66 14.50
CA GLY A 50 -0.39 -7.09 14.80
C GLY A 50 0.88 -7.89 14.54
N ASP A 51 1.83 -7.36 13.77
CA ASP A 51 3.10 -8.04 13.50
C ASP A 51 4.14 -7.77 14.61
N PRO A 52 4.73 -8.81 15.22
CA PRO A 52 5.75 -8.65 16.26
C PRO A 52 7.09 -8.09 15.71
N GLY A 53 7.32 -8.20 14.41
CA GLY A 53 8.50 -7.75 13.69
C GLY A 53 8.33 -6.37 13.06
N VAL A 54 8.89 -6.21 11.85
CA VAL A 54 8.76 -5.01 11.03
C VAL A 54 7.82 -5.28 9.87
N VAL A 55 6.99 -4.29 9.55
CA VAL A 55 6.04 -4.32 8.45
C VAL A 55 6.44 -3.26 7.44
N VAL A 56 6.62 -3.65 6.18
CA VAL A 56 6.85 -2.70 5.09
C VAL A 56 5.52 -2.42 4.40
N VAL A 57 5.23 -1.16 4.09
CA VAL A 57 4.03 -0.78 3.35
C VAL A 57 4.42 0.02 2.12
N GLN A 58 3.94 -0.40 0.96
CA GLN A 58 3.97 0.37 -0.27
C GLN A 58 2.66 1.16 -0.44
N PHE A 59 2.77 2.48 -0.39
CA PHE A 59 1.71 3.40 -0.76
C PHE A 59 1.82 3.70 -2.26
N PHE A 60 0.76 3.38 -3.01
CA PHE A 60 0.77 3.44 -4.46
C PHE A 60 -0.54 4.00 -5.04
N ALA A 61 -0.53 4.23 -6.35
CA ALA A 61 -1.73 4.35 -7.17
C ALA A 61 -1.60 3.34 -8.33
N ALA A 62 -2.70 2.68 -8.72
CA ALA A 62 -2.62 1.56 -9.67
C ALA A 62 -2.12 1.96 -11.07
N TRP A 63 -2.33 3.21 -11.47
CA TRP A 63 -1.88 3.77 -12.75
C TRP A 63 -0.42 4.25 -12.75
N CYS A 64 0.25 4.26 -11.60
CA CYS A 64 1.59 4.83 -11.43
C CYS A 64 2.68 3.86 -11.92
N GLY A 65 3.26 4.11 -13.10
CA GLY A 65 4.36 3.29 -13.65
C GLY A 65 5.56 3.08 -12.70
N PRO A 66 6.09 4.11 -12.02
CA PRO A 66 7.13 3.93 -11.00
C PRO A 66 6.72 3.02 -9.83
N CYS A 67 5.41 2.96 -9.51
CA CYS A 67 4.88 2.12 -8.47
C CYS A 67 4.95 0.64 -8.86
N HIS A 68 4.71 0.31 -10.14
CA HIS A 68 4.87 -1.06 -10.66
C HIS A 68 6.32 -1.54 -10.52
N LYS A 69 7.31 -0.67 -10.80
CA LYS A 69 8.74 -1.01 -10.61
C LYS A 69 9.07 -1.27 -9.13
N ALA A 70 8.56 -0.45 -8.22
CA ALA A 70 8.77 -0.66 -6.79
C ALA A 70 8.07 -1.93 -6.28
N ALA A 71 6.86 -2.20 -6.77
CA ALA A 71 6.11 -3.42 -6.48
C ALA A 71 6.87 -4.68 -6.94
N ALA A 72 7.37 -4.69 -8.17
CA ALA A 72 8.18 -5.80 -8.69
C ALA A 72 9.45 -6.06 -7.86
N ALA A 73 10.03 -5.01 -7.24
CA ALA A 73 11.16 -5.15 -6.34
C ALA A 73 10.76 -5.68 -4.95
N LEU A 74 9.56 -5.35 -4.47
CA LEU A 74 9.02 -5.77 -3.18
C LEU A 74 8.43 -7.19 -3.21
N GLU A 75 7.91 -7.64 -4.34
CA GLU A 75 7.31 -8.96 -4.51
C GLU A 75 8.23 -10.10 -4.05
N PRO A 76 9.49 -10.23 -4.51
CA PRO A 76 10.38 -11.29 -4.02
C PRO A 76 10.79 -11.11 -2.55
N VAL A 77 10.73 -9.89 -2.00
CA VAL A 77 10.98 -9.61 -0.57
C VAL A 77 9.84 -10.18 0.27
N ALA A 78 8.59 -9.98 -0.19
CA ALA A 78 7.41 -10.55 0.43
C ALA A 78 7.40 -12.09 0.29
N ALA A 79 7.70 -12.61 -0.90
CA ALA A 79 7.79 -14.04 -1.18
C ALA A 79 8.87 -14.75 -0.34
N ALA A 80 9.92 -14.05 0.07
CA ALA A 80 10.95 -14.55 0.99
C ALA A 80 10.52 -14.54 2.48
N GLY A 81 9.26 -14.17 2.78
CA GLY A 81 8.67 -14.23 4.12
C GLY A 81 8.70 -12.91 4.89
N ARG A 82 9.08 -11.78 4.28
CA ARG A 82 8.91 -10.47 4.92
C ARG A 82 7.44 -10.06 4.89
N ARG A 83 6.99 -9.42 5.97
CA ARG A 83 5.66 -8.80 6.00
C ARG A 83 5.67 -7.52 5.15
N VAL A 84 5.11 -7.61 3.95
CA VAL A 84 4.95 -6.47 3.03
C VAL A 84 3.48 -6.27 2.70
N LEU A 85 2.99 -5.06 2.90
CA LEU A 85 1.64 -4.63 2.60
C LEU A 85 1.65 -3.66 1.40
N LYS A 86 0.52 -3.58 0.70
CA LYS A 86 0.24 -2.58 -0.34
C LYS A 86 -1.03 -1.82 0.00
N LEU A 87 -1.01 -0.51 -0.18
CA LEU A 87 -2.13 0.39 0.09
C LEU A 87 -2.35 1.30 -1.12
N ASP A 88 -3.50 1.12 -1.79
CA ASP A 88 -3.93 1.99 -2.89
C ASP A 88 -4.45 3.30 -2.31
N CYS A 89 -3.71 4.39 -2.52
CA CYS A 89 -4.04 5.70 -1.98
C CYS A 89 -5.26 6.34 -2.66
N GLU A 90 -5.71 5.80 -3.81
CA GLU A 90 -6.96 6.21 -4.43
C GLU A 90 -8.19 5.56 -3.77
N GLN A 91 -8.00 4.49 -2.99
CA GLN A 91 -9.08 3.87 -2.19
C GLN A 91 -8.97 4.22 -0.71
N ALA A 92 -7.78 4.09 -0.13
CA ALA A 92 -7.51 4.35 1.29
C ALA A 92 -7.05 5.80 1.52
N THR A 93 -7.96 6.74 1.26
CA THR A 93 -7.67 8.17 1.26
C THR A 93 -7.37 8.72 2.66
N ALA A 94 -8.02 8.19 3.70
CA ALA A 94 -7.82 8.65 5.07
C ALA A 94 -6.42 8.29 5.57
N THR A 95 -5.98 7.04 5.31
CA THR A 95 -4.65 6.58 5.68
C THR A 95 -3.57 7.27 4.86
N ALA A 96 -3.78 7.47 3.56
CA ALA A 96 -2.84 8.22 2.72
C ALA A 96 -2.66 9.68 3.20
N ALA A 97 -3.75 10.35 3.59
CA ALA A 97 -3.71 11.69 4.16
C ALA A 97 -2.98 11.71 5.51
N ARG A 98 -3.25 10.75 6.40
CA ARG A 98 -2.61 10.62 7.72
C ARG A 98 -1.09 10.53 7.65
N PHE A 99 -0.54 9.91 6.62
CA PHE A 99 0.90 9.81 6.38
C PHE A 99 1.46 10.85 5.41
N CYS A 100 0.67 11.88 5.07
CA CYS A 100 1.06 12.97 4.17
C CYS A 100 1.63 12.46 2.83
N ILE A 101 0.99 11.44 2.24
CA ILE A 101 1.45 10.84 0.98
C ILE A 101 1.10 11.76 -0.20
N GLY A 102 2.03 12.64 -0.57
CA GLY A 102 1.88 13.56 -1.70
C GLY A 102 2.51 13.11 -3.02
N SER A 103 3.21 11.97 -3.04
CA SER A 103 3.81 11.41 -4.26
C SER A 103 3.97 9.90 -4.16
N TYR A 104 3.97 9.22 -5.30
CA TYR A 104 4.07 7.75 -5.35
C TYR A 104 5.30 7.27 -6.12
N PRO A 105 5.84 6.08 -5.78
CA PRO A 105 5.51 5.28 -4.60
C PRO A 105 6.16 5.85 -3.34
N LYS A 106 5.53 5.63 -2.17
CA LYS A 106 6.22 5.72 -0.88
C LYS A 106 6.32 4.34 -0.26
N ILE A 107 7.48 4.03 0.31
CA ILE A 107 7.70 2.78 1.02
C ILE A 107 8.05 3.16 2.46
N LEU A 108 7.25 2.69 3.39
CA LEU A 108 7.36 3.00 4.82
C LEU A 108 7.59 1.69 5.59
N LEU A 109 8.34 1.76 6.69
CA LEU A 109 8.53 0.63 7.60
C LEU A 109 7.95 0.98 8.96
N PHE A 110 7.08 0.10 9.41
CA PHE A 110 6.39 0.14 10.69
C PHE A 110 6.91 -0.95 11.61
N GLN A 111 6.72 -0.73 12.90
CA GLN A 111 7.02 -1.69 13.94
C GLN A 111 6.06 -1.44 15.10
N ARG A 112 5.22 -2.44 15.42
CA ARG A 112 4.19 -2.33 16.46
C ARG A 112 3.33 -1.07 16.28
N GLY A 113 2.84 -0.88 15.04
CA GLY A 113 1.99 0.26 14.66
C GLY A 113 2.70 1.61 14.53
N ARG A 114 4.00 1.71 14.85
CA ARG A 114 4.75 2.97 14.78
C ARG A 114 5.60 3.05 13.53
N LEU A 115 5.51 4.16 12.81
CA LEU A 115 6.42 4.48 11.71
C LEU A 115 7.86 4.60 12.22
N LYS A 116 8.80 3.88 11.60
CA LYS A 116 10.22 3.87 11.98
C LYS A 116 11.15 4.41 10.91
N ALA A 117 10.81 4.22 9.64
CA ALA A 117 11.65 4.64 8.54
C ALA A 117 10.85 4.82 7.25
N ILE A 118 11.36 5.67 6.38
CA ILE A 118 10.92 5.83 4.99
C ILE A 118 12.05 5.34 4.09
N TYR A 119 11.72 4.65 3.01
CA TYR A 119 12.68 4.12 2.04
C TYR A 119 12.70 4.94 0.75
N ASP A 120 13.83 5.59 0.52
CA ASP A 120 14.16 6.40 -0.66
C ASP A 120 15.24 5.76 -1.55
N GLY A 121 15.68 4.53 -1.21
CA GLY A 121 16.73 3.82 -1.93
C GLY A 121 16.31 3.14 -3.24
N PRO A 122 17.26 2.43 -3.89
CA PRO A 122 17.05 1.76 -5.17
C PRO A 122 15.88 0.77 -5.17
N ARG A 123 15.15 0.68 -6.28
CA ARG A 123 14.06 -0.31 -6.44
C ARG A 123 14.61 -1.68 -6.82
N GLN A 124 15.45 -2.23 -5.94
CA GLN A 124 16.06 -3.55 -6.07
C GLN A 124 15.82 -4.34 -4.78
N SER A 125 15.42 -5.60 -4.92
CA SER A 125 15.03 -6.45 -3.79
C SER A 125 16.15 -6.61 -2.76
N SER A 126 17.40 -6.77 -3.22
CA SER A 126 18.58 -6.85 -2.34
C SER A 126 18.81 -5.57 -1.52
N ALA A 127 18.59 -4.40 -2.12
CA ALA A 127 18.71 -3.12 -1.45
C ALA A 127 17.61 -2.91 -0.40
N ILE A 128 16.38 -3.34 -0.72
CA ILE A 128 15.24 -3.29 0.20
C ILE A 128 15.47 -4.27 1.37
N GLU A 129 15.85 -5.52 1.12
CA GLU A 129 16.19 -6.50 2.16
C GLU A 129 17.29 -6.00 3.09
N SER A 130 18.35 -5.46 2.51
CA SER A 130 19.46 -4.88 3.28
C SER A 130 18.95 -3.75 4.18
N TRP A 131 18.10 -2.88 3.66
CA TRP A 131 17.50 -1.80 4.45
C TRP A 131 16.59 -2.33 5.56
N ILE A 132 15.71 -3.29 5.28
CA ILE A 132 14.86 -3.95 6.28
C ILE A 132 15.72 -4.54 7.40
N ALA A 133 16.73 -5.33 7.03
CA ALA A 133 17.63 -5.97 7.99
C ALA A 133 18.35 -4.93 8.87
N GLN A 134 18.80 -3.81 8.30
CA GLN A 134 19.43 -2.73 9.06
C GLN A 134 18.50 -2.12 10.11
N ARG A 135 17.22 -1.92 9.76
CA ARG A 135 16.20 -1.32 10.65
C ARG A 135 15.66 -2.32 11.67
N ALA A 136 15.63 -3.60 11.35
CA ALA A 136 15.21 -4.66 12.25
C ALA A 136 16.23 -4.97 13.36
N ARG A 137 17.52 -4.61 13.22
CA ARG A 137 18.56 -4.90 14.24
C ARG A 137 18.31 -4.26 15.62
N GLY A 138 17.46 -3.24 15.70
CA GLY A 138 17.03 -2.62 16.97
C GLY A 138 15.91 -3.36 17.71
N LEU A 139 15.36 -4.45 17.14
CA LEU A 139 14.25 -5.22 17.71
C LEU A 139 14.63 -6.26 18.77
N ARG A 140 15.88 -6.27 19.24
CA ARG A 140 16.28 -7.18 20.32
C ARG A 140 15.34 -6.99 21.51
N SER A 141 14.59 -8.03 21.85
CA SER A 141 13.59 -8.05 22.92
C SER A 141 14.19 -7.58 24.25
N PRO A 142 13.41 -6.90 25.12
CA PRO A 142 13.75 -6.88 26.53
C PRO A 142 13.72 -8.33 27.04
N THR A 143 14.73 -8.69 27.82
CA THR A 143 14.80 -9.95 28.57
C THR A 143 13.69 -10.02 29.60
#